data_AF-A0AAD5BV42-F1
#
_entry.id   AF-A0AAD5BV42-F1
#
_cell.length_a   1.000
_cell.length_b   1.000
_cell.length_c   1.000
_cell.angle_alpha   90.00
_cell.angle_beta   90.00
_cell.angle_gamma   90.00
#
_symmetry.space_group_name_H-M   'P 1'
#
loop_
_entity.id
_entity.type
_entity.pdbx_description
1 polymer ?
#
loop_
_entity_poly.entity_id
_entity_poly.type
_entity_poly.pdbx_seq_one_letter_code
_entity_poly.pdbx_strand_id
1 'polypeptide(L)'
;MASSSNPLIIITIVVFLLINLTQVIGVENILLEEGYTVTTIIDGDKLSVNPYAVISLYGSSSSDLVILDSVKSTFYTVSFSDSQVGELKKLAGNTNGAAGYKDGDLGSAEFNKPKNFAVDKKNNIYIADKGNHVIRKISKTGVTTIAGGNIRKTGKADGPAQNASFSDDFELAFDSQRCALLISDHGNRLIRQLDLKAEDCADTSSGSVLGSTIAWSIGVVVTCLIGFVLGFAVRPYVLPYTGSFRPTSGQHDMEALPNQSGETSSDLLLRQQKRNC
;
A
#
# COMPACT_ATOMS: atom_id res chain seq x y z
N MET A 1 42.61 1.00 70.81
CA MET A 1 42.61 2.23 69.99
C MET A 1 41.23 2.36 69.37
N ALA A 2 40.33 3.12 70.00
CA ALA A 2 38.96 3.29 69.52
C ALA A 2 38.95 4.45 68.51
N SER A 3 38.76 4.12 67.23
CA SER A 3 38.58 5.10 66.16
C SER A 3 37.26 5.83 66.39
N SER A 4 37.31 7.08 66.89
CA SER A 4 36.14 7.94 67.01
C SER A 4 35.66 8.30 65.61
N SER A 5 34.63 7.63 65.13
CA SER A 5 33.96 7.99 63.89
C SER A 5 33.42 9.41 64.02
N ASN A 6 33.88 10.32 63.14
CA ASN A 6 33.45 11.71 63.13
C ASN A 6 31.93 11.76 62.89
N PRO A 7 31.12 12.31 63.81
CA PRO A 7 29.67 12.32 63.69
C PRO A 7 29.20 13.00 62.39
N LEU A 8 29.98 13.94 61.86
CA LEU A 8 29.70 14.62 60.61
C LEU A 8 29.69 13.65 59.42
N ILE A 9 30.64 12.70 59.39
CA ILE A 9 30.77 11.71 58.30
C ILE A 9 29.58 10.75 58.31
N ILE A 10 29.14 10.32 59.49
CA ILE A 10 27.96 9.44 59.63
C ILE A 10 26.70 10.18 59.15
N ILE A 11 26.54 11.45 59.53
CA ILE A 11 25.42 12.28 59.07
C ILE A 11 25.46 12.44 57.56
N THR A 12 26.62 12.72 56.94
CA THR A 12 26.73 12.86 55.48
C THR A 12 26.42 11.55 54.76
N ILE A 13 26.87 10.41 55.27
CA ILE A 13 26.57 9.09 54.68
C ILE A 13 25.09 8.76 54.81
N VAL A 14 24.46 9.05 55.96
CA VAL A 14 23.02 8.82 56.16
C VAL A 14 22.19 9.76 55.28
N VAL A 15 22.57 11.03 55.15
CA VAL A 15 21.92 11.99 54.25
C VAL A 15 22.10 11.56 52.79
N PHE A 16 23.30 11.13 52.38
CA PHE A 16 23.55 10.61 51.04
C PHE A 16 22.75 9.33 50.77
N LEU A 17 22.68 8.40 51.71
CA LEU A 17 21.83 7.19 51.61
C LEU A 17 20.35 7.56 51.53
N LEU A 18 19.86 8.51 52.32
CA LEU A 18 18.47 8.99 52.25
C LEU A 18 18.16 9.67 50.91
N ILE A 19 19.07 10.49 50.38
CA ILE A 19 18.94 11.15 49.07
C ILE A 19 18.97 10.13 47.92
N ASN A 20 19.75 9.06 48.04
CA ASN A 20 19.77 7.99 47.04
C ASN A 20 18.61 7.00 47.22
N LEU A 21 18.06 6.82 48.42
CA LEU A 21 16.89 5.97 48.68
C LEU A 21 15.60 6.59 48.13
N THR A 22 15.48 7.93 48.13
CA THR A 22 14.34 8.63 47.51
C THR A 22 14.34 8.55 45.98
N GLN A 23 15.48 8.25 45.34
CA GLN A 23 15.59 8.04 43.89
C GLN A 23 15.15 6.63 43.45
N VAL A 24 14.99 5.67 44.38
CA VAL A 24 14.73 4.25 44.05
C VAL A 24 13.24 3.88 44.14
N ILE A 25 12.38 4.77 44.63
CA ILE A 25 10.92 4.57 44.54
C ILE A 25 10.39 5.30 43.31
N GLY A 26 10.90 4.91 42.14
CA GLY A 26 10.28 5.23 40.87
C GLY A 26 8.98 4.42 40.76
N VAL A 27 7.90 4.91 41.36
CA VAL A 27 6.57 4.53 40.91
C VAL A 27 6.51 5.09 39.48
N GLU A 28 6.57 4.22 38.47
CA GLU A 28 6.28 4.62 37.10
C GLU A 28 4.85 5.17 37.09
N ASN A 29 4.74 6.49 37.17
CA ASN A 29 3.45 7.16 37.11
C ASN A 29 2.94 6.98 35.68
N ILE A 30 1.84 6.24 35.53
CA ILE A 30 1.13 6.14 34.25
C ILE A 30 0.70 7.55 33.86
N LEU A 31 1.23 8.06 32.74
CA LEU A 31 0.79 9.32 32.16
C LEU A 31 -0.50 9.07 31.37
N LEU A 32 -1.64 9.41 31.95
CA LEU A 32 -2.93 9.33 31.29
C LEU A 32 -3.19 10.60 30.49
N GLU A 33 -3.51 10.44 29.20
CA GLU A 33 -3.98 11.54 28.35
C GLU A 33 -5.50 11.73 28.53
N GLU A 34 -5.93 12.95 28.84
CA GLU A 34 -7.35 13.30 29.01
C GLU A 34 -8.02 13.62 27.67
N GLY A 35 -9.36 13.57 27.61
CA GLY A 35 -10.15 13.93 26.43
C GLY A 35 -10.69 12.76 25.61
N TYR A 36 -10.30 11.52 25.93
CA TYR A 36 -10.90 10.32 25.36
C TYR A 36 -12.17 9.92 26.11
N THR A 37 -13.22 9.54 25.37
CA THR A 37 -14.45 8.98 25.93
C THR A 37 -14.79 7.66 25.27
N VAL A 38 -15.32 6.73 26.05
CA VAL A 38 -15.81 5.43 25.56
C VAL A 38 -17.31 5.38 25.78
N THR A 39 -18.06 5.18 24.69
CA THR A 39 -19.52 5.04 24.74
C THR A 39 -19.95 3.75 24.03
N THR A 40 -20.96 3.09 24.59
CA THR A 40 -21.54 1.90 23.96
C THR A 40 -22.52 2.33 22.89
N ILE A 41 -22.19 2.07 21.62
CA ILE A 41 -23.04 2.38 20.47
C ILE A 41 -23.94 1.20 20.07
N ILE A 42 -23.47 -0.03 20.27
CA ILE A 42 -24.21 -1.27 19.95
C ILE A 42 -24.14 -2.17 21.17
N ASP A 43 -25.30 -2.64 21.62
CA ASP A 43 -25.44 -3.60 22.70
C ASP A 43 -25.77 -4.98 22.10
N GLY A 44 -24.76 -5.85 22.08
CA GLY A 44 -24.87 -7.19 21.49
C GLY A 44 -25.90 -8.08 22.16
N ASP A 45 -26.09 -7.95 23.48
CA ASP A 45 -27.06 -8.75 24.23
C ASP A 45 -28.50 -8.40 23.81
N LYS A 46 -28.77 -7.11 23.58
CA LYS A 46 -30.07 -6.65 23.07
C LYS A 46 -30.37 -7.16 21.67
N LEU A 47 -29.34 -7.31 20.83
CA LEU A 47 -29.46 -7.75 19.44
C LEU A 47 -29.25 -9.26 19.28
N SER A 48 -28.95 -9.98 20.36
CA SER A 48 -28.53 -11.39 20.32
C SER A 48 -27.36 -11.62 19.34
N VAL A 49 -26.37 -10.71 19.32
CA VAL A 49 -25.16 -10.81 18.49
C VAL A 49 -23.95 -10.72 19.41
N ASN A 50 -22.97 -11.61 19.22
CA ASN A 50 -21.73 -11.61 19.97
C ASN A 50 -20.59 -11.03 19.12
N PRO A 51 -20.36 -9.71 19.15
CA PRO A 51 -19.35 -9.07 18.31
C PRO A 51 -17.95 -9.52 18.74
N TYR A 52 -17.21 -10.12 17.81
CA TYR A 52 -15.82 -10.55 18.01
C TYR A 52 -14.82 -9.58 17.35
N ALA A 53 -15.15 -9.08 16.16
CA ALA A 53 -14.32 -8.10 15.45
C ALA A 53 -15.21 -7.12 14.68
N VAL A 54 -14.71 -5.90 14.49
CA VAL A 54 -15.42 -4.83 13.75
C VAL A 54 -14.43 -4.06 12.88
N ILE A 55 -14.80 -3.79 11.62
CA ILE A 55 -14.00 -3.01 10.67
C ILE A 55 -14.93 -2.12 9.83
N SER A 56 -14.46 -0.91 9.53
CA SER A 56 -15.16 0.02 8.63
C SER A 56 -14.91 -0.32 7.17
N LEU A 57 -15.93 -0.16 6.33
CA LEU A 57 -15.78 -0.25 4.89
C LEU A 57 -15.03 0.97 4.33
N TYR A 58 -14.27 0.75 3.25
CA TYR A 58 -13.48 1.78 2.59
C TYR A 58 -14.39 2.73 1.78
N GLY A 59 -14.14 4.04 1.91
CA GLY A 59 -14.75 5.09 1.08
C GLY A 59 -16.26 5.28 1.27
N SER A 60 -16.87 4.71 2.32
CA SER A 60 -18.30 4.82 2.55
C SER A 60 -18.67 6.16 3.19
N SER A 61 -19.66 6.86 2.61
CA SER A 61 -20.17 8.15 3.09
C SER A 61 -21.05 8.02 4.33
N SER A 62 -21.71 6.88 4.51
CA SER A 62 -22.20 6.38 5.79
C SER A 62 -21.10 5.50 6.37
N SER A 63 -20.77 5.62 7.66
CA SER A 63 -19.70 4.82 8.27
C SER A 63 -20.15 3.36 8.44
N ASP A 64 -20.26 2.63 7.34
CA ASP A 64 -20.73 1.25 7.31
C ASP A 64 -19.69 0.35 7.98
N LEU A 65 -20.11 -0.31 9.06
CA LEU A 65 -19.28 -1.24 9.80
C LEU A 65 -19.67 -2.67 9.44
N VAL A 66 -18.66 -3.52 9.28
CA VAL A 66 -18.82 -4.97 9.26
C VAL A 66 -18.53 -5.49 10.65
N ILE A 67 -19.42 -6.31 11.19
CA ILE A 67 -19.30 -6.95 12.49
C ILE A 67 -19.24 -8.45 12.28
N LEU A 68 -18.27 -9.09 12.91
CA LEU A 68 -18.14 -10.55 12.93
C LEU A 68 -18.69 -11.10 14.24
N ASP A 69 -19.70 -11.97 14.17
CA ASP A 69 -20.09 -12.87 15.26
C ASP A 69 -19.39 -14.22 15.08
N SER A 70 -18.31 -14.43 15.84
CA SER A 70 -17.51 -15.65 15.77
C SER A 70 -18.27 -16.88 16.27
N VAL A 71 -19.15 -16.71 17.26
CA VAL A 71 -19.89 -17.82 17.88
C VAL A 71 -20.92 -18.36 16.91
N LYS A 72 -21.66 -17.47 16.24
CA LYS A 72 -22.63 -17.82 15.19
C LYS A 72 -22.00 -17.96 13.81
N SER A 73 -20.68 -17.76 13.68
CA SER A 73 -19.96 -17.80 12.39
C SER A 73 -20.65 -16.96 11.31
N THR A 74 -21.12 -15.77 11.69
CA THR A 74 -21.97 -14.90 10.86
C THR A 74 -21.39 -13.50 10.79
N PHE A 75 -21.45 -12.87 9.61
CA PHE A 75 -21.07 -11.48 9.39
C PHE A 75 -22.32 -10.61 9.27
N TYR A 76 -22.26 -9.43 9.86
CA TYR A 76 -23.29 -8.42 9.82
C TYR A 76 -22.74 -7.11 9.27
N THR A 77 -23.61 -6.28 8.71
CA THR A 77 -23.32 -4.90 8.35
C THR A 77 -24.28 -3.96 9.07
N VAL A 78 -23.79 -2.79 9.46
CA VAL A 78 -24.57 -1.73 10.08
C VAL A 78 -24.10 -0.37 9.57
N SER A 79 -25.04 0.44 9.14
CA SER A 79 -24.80 1.82 8.71
C SER A 79 -25.08 2.78 9.86
N PHE A 80 -24.33 3.87 9.96
CA PHE A 80 -24.62 4.97 10.88
C PHE A 80 -25.00 6.21 10.07
N SER A 81 -26.08 6.86 10.48
CA SER A 81 -26.50 8.16 9.96
C SER A 81 -26.85 9.04 11.14
N ASP A 82 -26.29 10.25 11.20
CA ASP A 82 -26.66 11.30 12.17
C ASP A 82 -26.77 10.81 13.63
N SER A 83 -25.76 10.05 14.09
CA SER A 83 -25.67 9.48 15.45
C SER A 83 -26.72 8.42 15.81
N GLN A 84 -27.53 7.96 14.85
CA GLN A 84 -28.41 6.80 15.01
C GLN A 84 -27.79 5.56 14.36
N VAL A 85 -27.79 4.46 15.11
CA VAL A 85 -27.36 3.16 14.60
C VAL A 85 -28.48 2.59 13.73
N GLY A 86 -28.15 2.30 12.48
CA GLY A 86 -29.07 1.63 11.56
C GLY A 86 -29.38 0.19 11.98
N GLU A 87 -30.32 -0.44 11.28
CA GLU A 87 -30.63 -1.85 11.50
C GLU A 87 -29.43 -2.74 11.18
N LEU A 88 -29.15 -3.71 12.06
CA LEU A 88 -28.13 -4.72 11.83
C LEU A 88 -28.61 -5.72 10.77
N LYS A 89 -27.91 -5.77 9.63
CA LYS A 89 -28.26 -6.64 8.51
C LYS A 89 -27.27 -7.78 8.39
N LYS A 90 -27.76 -9.02 8.23
CA LYS A 90 -26.88 -10.16 7.94
C LYS A 90 -26.21 -9.95 6.59
N LEU A 91 -24.89 -10.00 6.57
CA LEU A 91 -24.06 -9.90 5.37
C LEU A 91 -23.76 -11.29 4.78
N ALA A 92 -23.27 -12.22 5.60
CA ALA A 92 -22.92 -13.58 5.14
C ALA A 92 -22.93 -14.59 6.29
N GLY A 93 -23.10 -15.87 5.94
CA GLY A 93 -23.18 -16.99 6.88
C GLY A 93 -24.57 -17.64 6.87
N ASN A 94 -24.64 -18.91 7.28
CA ASN A 94 -25.88 -19.67 7.21
C ASN A 94 -26.97 -19.13 8.16
N THR A 95 -28.21 -19.54 7.92
CA THR A 95 -29.38 -19.07 8.69
C THR A 95 -29.33 -19.52 10.14
N ASN A 96 -28.73 -20.68 10.43
CA ASN A 96 -28.76 -21.31 11.74
C ASN A 96 -27.61 -20.88 12.67
N GLY A 97 -26.64 -20.12 12.16
CA GLY A 97 -25.41 -19.78 12.88
C GLY A 97 -24.54 -21.00 13.20
N ALA A 98 -24.71 -22.09 12.45
CA ALA A 98 -24.00 -23.35 12.69
C ALA A 98 -22.63 -23.33 12.02
N ALA A 99 -21.61 -23.78 12.75
CA ALA A 99 -20.28 -23.98 12.20
C ALA A 99 -20.30 -24.99 11.05
N GLY A 100 -19.62 -24.66 9.96
CA GLY A 100 -19.54 -25.51 8.77
C GLY A 100 -18.49 -25.02 7.77
N TYR A 101 -18.44 -25.66 6.61
CA TYR A 101 -17.55 -25.27 5.52
C TYR A 101 -18.26 -25.42 4.18
N LYS A 102 -18.63 -24.27 3.61
CA LYS A 102 -19.31 -24.22 2.31
C LYS A 102 -19.07 -22.87 1.65
N ASP A 103 -18.56 -22.91 0.42
CA ASP A 103 -18.53 -21.75 -0.49
C ASP A 103 -19.90 -21.59 -1.18
N GLY A 104 -20.16 -20.41 -1.74
CA GLY A 104 -21.42 -20.12 -2.46
C GLY A 104 -22.01 -18.75 -2.13
N ASP A 105 -23.31 -18.60 -2.36
CA ASP A 105 -24.02 -17.35 -2.10
C ASP A 105 -23.94 -16.94 -0.63
N LEU A 106 -23.97 -15.63 -0.35
CA LEU A 106 -23.75 -15.05 0.97
C LEU A 106 -24.59 -15.70 2.09
N GLY A 107 -25.87 -15.99 1.83
CA GLY A 107 -26.77 -16.60 2.82
C GLY A 107 -26.66 -18.13 2.96
N SER A 108 -25.92 -18.78 2.06
CA SER A 108 -25.73 -20.25 2.06
C SER A 108 -24.32 -20.69 2.43
N ALA A 109 -23.37 -19.74 2.40
CA ALA A 109 -21.99 -19.98 2.79
C ALA A 109 -21.88 -20.30 4.27
N GLU A 110 -20.96 -21.20 4.60
CA GLU A 110 -20.71 -21.64 5.97
C GLU A 110 -19.25 -21.39 6.35
N PHE A 111 -19.08 -20.92 7.57
CA PHE A 111 -17.80 -20.65 8.23
C PHE A 111 -17.75 -21.43 9.54
N ASN A 112 -16.57 -21.58 10.12
CA ASN A 112 -16.36 -22.26 11.38
C ASN A 112 -15.45 -21.44 12.29
N LYS A 113 -16.07 -20.74 13.25
CA LYS A 113 -15.39 -19.89 14.24
C LYS A 113 -14.38 -18.92 13.61
N PRO A 114 -14.77 -18.12 12.61
CA PRO A 114 -13.91 -17.05 12.12
C PRO A 114 -13.62 -16.07 13.25
N LYS A 115 -12.38 -15.59 13.37
CA LYS A 115 -11.97 -14.67 14.46
C LYS A 115 -11.36 -13.36 13.95
N ASN A 116 -10.89 -13.33 12.73
CA ASN A 116 -10.30 -12.12 12.18
C ASN A 116 -10.73 -11.96 10.72
N PHE A 117 -10.82 -10.73 10.27
CA PHE A 117 -11.03 -10.41 8.87
C PHE A 117 -10.33 -9.11 8.51
N ALA A 118 -10.12 -8.89 7.21
CA ALA A 118 -9.57 -7.67 6.65
C ALA A 118 -10.43 -7.23 5.45
N VAL A 119 -10.41 -5.93 5.13
CA VAL A 119 -11.23 -5.35 4.06
C VAL A 119 -10.30 -4.66 3.05
N ASP A 120 -10.48 -4.94 1.76
CA ASP A 120 -9.77 -4.20 0.70
C ASP A 120 -10.48 -2.91 0.29
N LYS A 121 -9.85 -2.13 -0.59
CA LYS A 121 -10.40 -0.87 -1.10
C LYS A 121 -11.67 -1.04 -1.94
N LYS A 122 -11.96 -2.26 -2.41
CA LYS A 122 -13.16 -2.62 -3.17
C LYS A 122 -14.26 -3.17 -2.26
N ASN A 123 -14.04 -3.19 -0.95
CA ASN A 123 -14.92 -3.74 0.06
C ASN A 123 -15.15 -5.26 -0.09
N ASN A 124 -14.18 -6.00 -0.63
CA ASN A 124 -14.13 -7.45 -0.39
C ASN A 124 -13.64 -7.69 1.04
N ILE A 125 -14.16 -8.74 1.67
CA ILE A 125 -13.81 -9.12 3.04
C ILE A 125 -13.05 -10.44 3.02
N TYR A 126 -11.84 -10.43 3.55
CA TYR A 126 -10.97 -11.60 3.68
C TYR A 126 -11.03 -12.13 5.10
N ILE A 127 -11.23 -13.43 5.28
CA ILE A 127 -11.61 -14.01 6.57
C ILE A 127 -10.61 -15.08 6.98
N ALA A 128 -10.15 -14.99 8.22
CA ALA A 128 -9.49 -16.10 8.90
C ALA A 128 -10.54 -17.06 9.45
N ASP A 129 -10.89 -18.07 8.63
CA ASP A 129 -11.86 -19.11 8.98
C ASP A 129 -11.15 -20.22 9.78
N LYS A 130 -10.77 -19.86 11.02
CA LYS A 130 -9.82 -20.61 11.86
C LYS A 130 -10.23 -22.07 12.10
N GLY A 131 -11.52 -22.34 12.32
CA GLY A 131 -12.00 -23.71 12.52
C GLY A 131 -11.96 -24.58 11.26
N ASN A 132 -11.78 -23.97 10.09
CA ASN A 132 -11.59 -24.67 8.81
C ASN A 132 -10.14 -24.61 8.31
N HIS A 133 -9.24 -23.87 8.98
CA HIS A 133 -7.84 -23.68 8.62
C HIS A 133 -7.62 -23.11 7.20
N VAL A 134 -8.49 -22.18 6.79
CA VAL A 134 -8.50 -21.60 5.45
C VAL A 134 -8.69 -20.10 5.49
N ILE A 135 -8.27 -19.43 4.41
CA ILE A 135 -8.58 -18.03 4.16
C ILE A 135 -9.73 -17.97 3.15
N ARG A 136 -10.81 -17.30 3.54
CA ARG A 136 -12.02 -17.13 2.71
C ARG A 136 -12.13 -15.68 2.25
N LYS A 137 -12.88 -15.45 1.17
CA LYS A 137 -13.18 -14.12 0.64
C LYS A 137 -14.69 -13.99 0.42
N ILE A 138 -15.30 -12.99 1.04
CA ILE A 138 -16.63 -12.47 0.69
C ILE A 138 -16.43 -11.38 -0.38
N SER A 139 -17.18 -11.50 -1.47
CA SER A 139 -17.27 -10.51 -2.53
C SER A 139 -18.73 -10.33 -2.95
N LYS A 140 -18.98 -9.43 -3.90
CA LYS A 140 -20.33 -9.23 -4.49
C LYS A 140 -20.89 -10.49 -5.15
N THR A 141 -20.05 -11.43 -5.56
CA THR A 141 -20.47 -12.68 -6.21
C THR A 141 -20.64 -13.84 -5.21
N GLY A 142 -20.43 -13.60 -3.92
CA GLY A 142 -20.53 -14.63 -2.87
C GLY A 142 -19.20 -14.90 -2.18
N VAL A 143 -19.14 -16.07 -1.53
CA VAL A 143 -18.03 -16.54 -0.68
C VAL A 143 -17.21 -17.59 -1.41
N THR A 144 -15.89 -17.42 -1.38
CA THR A 144 -14.93 -18.35 -1.99
C THR A 144 -13.75 -18.64 -1.07
N THR A 145 -13.17 -19.82 -1.19
CA THR A 145 -11.91 -20.17 -0.52
C THR A 145 -10.72 -19.74 -1.39
N ILE A 146 -9.86 -18.88 -0.84
CA ILE A 146 -8.71 -18.33 -1.59
C ILE A 146 -7.38 -18.97 -1.19
N ALA A 147 -7.27 -19.52 0.03
CA ALA A 147 -6.10 -20.28 0.46
C ALA A 147 -6.46 -21.40 1.45
N GLY A 148 -5.69 -22.49 1.40
CA GLY A 148 -5.82 -23.66 2.30
C GLY A 148 -6.86 -24.71 1.89
N GLY A 149 -7.59 -24.49 0.79
CA GLY A 149 -8.77 -25.27 0.41
C GLY A 149 -8.53 -26.76 0.13
N ASN A 150 -7.34 -27.16 -0.33
CA ASN A 150 -7.03 -28.57 -0.57
C ASN A 150 -6.55 -29.30 0.69
N ILE A 151 -5.99 -28.57 1.64
CA ILE A 151 -5.37 -29.15 2.84
C ILE A 151 -6.36 -29.21 4.00
N ARG A 152 -7.03 -28.09 4.32
CA ARG A 152 -8.09 -27.96 5.35
C ARG A 152 -7.75 -28.61 6.69
N LYS A 153 -6.48 -28.55 7.07
CA LYS A 153 -5.95 -29.02 8.35
C LYS A 153 -4.84 -28.09 8.81
N THR A 154 -4.53 -28.15 10.10
CA THR A 154 -3.43 -27.40 10.67
C THR A 154 -2.10 -27.76 10.00
N GLY A 155 -1.27 -26.76 9.77
CA GLY A 155 0.04 -26.93 9.16
C GLY A 155 0.71 -25.59 8.90
N LYS A 156 1.89 -25.62 8.28
CA LYS A 156 2.71 -24.43 7.98
C LYS A 156 3.30 -24.45 6.57
N ALA A 157 2.74 -25.28 5.70
CA ALA A 157 3.25 -25.41 4.33
C ALA A 157 2.94 -24.13 3.54
N ASP A 158 3.96 -23.62 2.87
CA ASP A 158 3.85 -22.59 1.83
C ASP A 158 3.61 -23.24 0.45
N GLY A 159 3.50 -22.41 -0.58
CA GLY A 159 3.32 -22.82 -1.98
C GLY A 159 2.09 -22.18 -2.61
N PRO A 160 1.54 -22.77 -3.68
CA PRO A 160 0.29 -22.31 -4.28
C PRO A 160 -0.80 -22.20 -3.21
N ALA A 161 -1.57 -21.11 -3.23
CA ALA A 161 -2.48 -20.76 -2.14
C ALA A 161 -3.46 -21.90 -1.76
N GLN A 162 -3.93 -22.69 -2.74
CA GLN A 162 -4.84 -23.82 -2.50
C GLN A 162 -4.19 -24.95 -1.66
N ASN A 163 -2.86 -25.08 -1.72
CA ASN A 163 -2.05 -26.11 -1.05
C ASN A 163 -1.32 -25.59 0.19
N ALA A 164 -1.41 -24.29 0.50
CA ALA A 164 -0.89 -23.75 1.74
C ALA A 164 -1.64 -24.37 2.94
N SER A 165 -1.02 -24.40 4.12
CA SER A 165 -1.69 -24.77 5.37
C SER A 165 -1.35 -23.78 6.47
N PHE A 166 -2.31 -23.52 7.35
CA PHE A 166 -2.24 -22.52 8.42
C PHE A 166 -2.46 -23.20 9.76
N SER A 167 -2.07 -22.56 10.87
CA SER A 167 -2.49 -23.04 12.18
C SER A 167 -4.00 -22.81 12.42
N ASP A 168 -4.48 -23.17 13.59
CA ASP A 168 -5.81 -22.80 14.09
C ASP A 168 -5.82 -21.42 14.77
N ASP A 169 -4.69 -20.71 14.79
CA ASP A 169 -4.54 -19.39 15.36
C ASP A 169 -3.75 -18.45 14.44
N PHE A 170 -4.45 -17.85 13.48
CA PHE A 170 -3.88 -16.86 12.57
C PHE A 170 -4.80 -15.66 12.32
N GLU A 171 -4.21 -14.50 12.03
CA GLU A 171 -4.92 -13.25 11.77
C GLU A 171 -4.48 -12.65 10.43
N LEU A 172 -5.30 -11.75 9.88
CA LEU A 172 -5.09 -11.14 8.57
C LEU A 172 -4.98 -9.62 8.70
N ALA A 173 -4.11 -9.04 7.89
CA ALA A 173 -4.04 -7.61 7.65
C ALA A 173 -3.94 -7.36 6.15
N PHE A 174 -4.74 -6.45 5.61
CA PHE A 174 -4.65 -6.07 4.20
C PHE A 174 -3.58 -5.00 4.01
N ASP A 175 -2.61 -5.28 3.13
CA ASP A 175 -1.60 -4.32 2.70
C ASP A 175 -1.93 -3.83 1.27
N SER A 176 -2.51 -2.63 1.21
CA SER A 176 -2.89 -2.00 -0.06
C SER A 176 -1.71 -1.66 -0.96
N GLN A 177 -0.51 -1.47 -0.42
CA GLN A 177 0.69 -1.11 -1.20
C GLN A 177 1.29 -2.34 -1.87
N ARG A 178 1.24 -3.50 -1.20
CA ARG A 178 1.74 -4.78 -1.73
C ARG A 178 0.69 -5.57 -2.51
N CYS A 179 -0.58 -5.14 -2.49
CA CYS A 179 -1.69 -5.94 -3.00
C CYS A 179 -1.69 -7.35 -2.40
N ALA A 180 -1.60 -7.43 -1.08
CA ALA A 180 -1.44 -8.71 -0.39
C ALA A 180 -2.18 -8.72 0.95
N LEU A 181 -2.47 -9.92 1.43
CA LEU A 181 -2.79 -10.16 2.84
C LEU A 181 -1.51 -10.55 3.57
N LEU A 182 -1.22 -9.87 4.66
CA LEU A 182 -0.26 -10.32 5.65
C LEU A 182 -0.99 -11.21 6.65
N ILE A 183 -0.45 -12.38 6.89
CA ILE A 183 -0.98 -13.36 7.83
C ILE A 183 -0.05 -13.44 9.03
N SER A 184 -0.55 -13.07 10.20
CA SER A 184 0.11 -13.37 11.47
C SER A 184 -0.33 -14.76 11.89
N ASP A 185 0.47 -15.78 11.56
CA ASP A 185 0.20 -17.17 11.91
C ASP A 185 0.82 -17.49 13.27
N HIS A 186 0.13 -17.10 14.34
CA HIS A 186 0.60 -17.18 15.72
C HIS A 186 0.94 -18.62 16.13
N GLY A 187 0.07 -19.58 15.80
CA GLY A 187 0.29 -20.99 16.13
C GLY A 187 1.56 -21.56 15.49
N ASN A 188 1.98 -21.02 14.35
CA ASN A 188 3.23 -21.40 13.68
C ASN A 188 4.41 -20.45 13.91
N ARG A 189 4.20 -19.31 14.57
CA ARG A 189 5.18 -18.22 14.77
C ARG A 189 5.74 -17.69 13.44
N LEU A 190 4.87 -17.46 12.47
CA LEU A 190 5.24 -16.96 11.15
C LEU A 190 4.46 -15.68 10.82
N ILE A 191 5.11 -14.75 10.12
CA ILE A 191 4.44 -13.74 9.32
C ILE A 191 4.50 -14.21 7.87
N ARG A 192 3.35 -14.31 7.22
CA ARG A 192 3.23 -14.86 5.87
C ARG A 192 2.56 -13.83 4.97
N GLN A 193 2.82 -13.92 3.67
CA GLN A 193 2.19 -13.07 2.68
C GLN A 193 1.37 -13.94 1.73
N LEU A 194 0.13 -13.54 1.47
CA LEU A 194 -0.70 -14.07 0.41
C LEU A 194 -0.93 -12.96 -0.61
N ASP A 195 -0.28 -13.09 -1.76
CA ASP A 195 -0.48 -12.17 -2.88
C ASP A 195 -1.93 -12.28 -3.37
N LEU A 196 -2.60 -11.12 -3.47
CA LEU A 196 -3.94 -11.03 -4.00
C LEU A 196 -3.91 -10.84 -5.51
N LYS A 197 -5.06 -11.06 -6.15
CA LYS A 197 -5.17 -10.81 -7.58
C LYS A 197 -5.22 -9.30 -7.84
N ALA A 198 -4.66 -8.87 -8.96
CA ALA A 198 -4.60 -7.44 -9.30
C ALA A 198 -5.99 -6.78 -9.34
N GLU A 199 -7.02 -7.51 -9.77
CA GLU A 199 -8.40 -7.02 -9.80
C GLU A 199 -8.99 -6.73 -8.41
N ASP A 200 -8.44 -7.30 -7.34
CA ASP A 200 -8.88 -7.04 -5.96
C ASP A 200 -8.29 -5.73 -5.42
N CYS A 201 -7.14 -5.32 -5.96
CA CYS A 201 -6.40 -4.15 -5.50
C CYS A 201 -6.50 -2.95 -6.45
N ALA A 202 -6.95 -3.17 -7.69
CA ALA A 202 -7.08 -2.12 -8.68
C ALA A 202 -8.07 -1.05 -8.18
N ASP A 203 -7.56 0.15 -7.96
CA ASP A 203 -8.37 1.31 -7.66
C ASP A 203 -9.24 1.64 -8.88
N THR A 204 -10.55 1.80 -8.68
CA THR A 204 -11.47 2.32 -9.72
C THR A 204 -11.12 3.75 -10.17
N SER A 205 -10.03 4.34 -9.64
CA SER A 205 -9.50 5.66 -9.97
C SER A 205 -8.15 5.65 -10.69
N SER A 206 -7.61 4.50 -11.10
CA SER A 206 -6.48 4.47 -12.04
C SER A 206 -7.00 4.41 -13.48
N GLY A 207 -7.45 5.56 -13.98
CA GLY A 207 -7.33 5.83 -15.40
C GLY A 207 -5.90 5.54 -15.83
N SER A 208 -5.76 4.68 -16.82
CA SER A 208 -4.51 4.17 -17.39
C SER A 208 -3.37 5.20 -17.42
N VAL A 209 -2.41 5.10 -16.49
CA VAL A 209 -1.13 5.82 -16.61
C VAL A 209 -0.33 5.35 -17.84
N LEU A 210 -0.64 4.15 -18.34
CA LEU A 210 -0.13 3.62 -19.61
C LEU A 210 -0.82 4.21 -20.86
N GLY A 211 -2.02 4.79 -20.74
CA GLY A 211 -2.69 5.48 -21.85
C GLY A 211 -2.24 6.93 -22.00
N SER A 212 -1.90 7.59 -20.89
CA SER A 212 -1.47 8.99 -20.90
C SER A 212 -0.06 9.16 -21.45
N THR A 213 0.91 8.33 -21.07
CA THR A 213 2.30 8.51 -21.54
C THR A 213 2.51 8.20 -23.02
N ILE A 214 1.73 7.27 -23.60
CA ILE A 214 1.80 6.90 -25.02
C ILE A 214 1.11 7.96 -25.90
N ALA A 215 0.01 8.56 -25.45
CA ALA A 215 -0.72 9.58 -26.21
C ALA A 215 0.10 10.88 -26.39
N TRP A 216 0.81 11.31 -25.35
CA TRP A 216 1.63 12.53 -25.41
C TRP A 216 2.90 12.32 -26.24
N SER A 217 3.51 11.14 -26.19
CA SER A 217 4.69 10.82 -27.00
C SER A 217 4.36 10.71 -28.49
N ILE A 218 3.21 10.14 -28.87
CA ILE A 218 2.73 10.16 -30.26
C ILE A 218 2.42 11.60 -30.72
N GLY A 219 1.80 12.42 -29.86
CA GLY A 219 1.51 13.82 -30.18
C GLY A 219 2.77 14.65 -30.48
N VAL A 220 3.86 14.45 -29.72
CA VAL A 220 5.14 15.13 -29.96
C VAL A 220 5.79 14.66 -31.27
N VAL A 221 5.77 13.35 -31.55
CA VAL A 221 6.34 12.81 -32.79
C VAL A 221 5.56 13.28 -34.02
N VAL A 222 4.23 13.30 -33.95
CA VAL A 222 3.37 13.76 -35.05
C VAL A 222 3.54 15.26 -35.30
N THR A 223 3.64 16.08 -34.25
CA THR A 223 3.85 17.52 -34.41
C THR A 223 5.24 17.85 -34.97
N CYS A 224 6.29 17.13 -34.58
CA CYS A 224 7.61 17.26 -35.20
C CYS A 224 7.62 16.86 -36.68
N LEU A 225 6.93 15.78 -37.05
CA LEU A 225 6.84 15.35 -38.45
C LEU A 225 6.07 16.37 -39.32
N ILE A 226 4.96 16.90 -38.81
CA ILE A 226 4.20 17.95 -39.51
C ILE A 226 5.04 19.21 -39.68
N GLY A 227 5.76 19.64 -38.63
CA GLY A 227 6.66 20.81 -38.69
C GLY A 227 7.80 20.62 -39.70
N PHE A 228 8.39 19.42 -39.77
CA PHE A 228 9.42 19.10 -40.74
C PHE A 228 8.89 19.15 -42.19
N VAL A 229 7.73 18.55 -42.45
CA VAL A 229 7.11 18.54 -43.79
C VAL A 229 6.72 19.96 -44.23
N LEU A 230 6.11 20.75 -43.34
CA LEU A 230 5.76 22.15 -43.64
C LEU A 230 7.02 23.01 -43.87
N GLY A 231 8.08 22.81 -43.09
CA GLY A 231 9.35 23.52 -43.27
C GLY A 231 9.99 23.28 -44.63
N PHE A 232 9.94 22.04 -45.14
CA PHE A 232 10.41 21.73 -46.50
C PHE A 232 9.46 22.24 -47.59
N ALA A 233 8.14 22.18 -47.37
CA ALA A 233 7.14 22.65 -48.32
C ALA A 233 7.12 24.18 -48.49
N VAL A 234 7.45 24.94 -47.43
CA VAL A 234 7.52 26.41 -47.45
C VAL A 234 8.88 26.92 -47.92
N ARG A 235 9.94 26.09 -47.89
CA ARG A 235 11.30 26.43 -48.33
C ARG A 235 11.42 27.06 -49.73
N PRO A 236 10.68 26.63 -50.78
CA PRO A 236 10.72 27.29 -52.09
C PRO A 236 9.95 28.63 -52.16
N TYR A 237 9.21 29.01 -51.12
CA TYR A 237 8.39 30.25 -51.09
C TYR A 237 8.99 31.36 -50.21
N VAL A 238 10.14 31.12 -49.57
CA VAL A 238 10.85 32.16 -48.83
C VAL A 238 11.61 33.02 -49.85
N LEU A 239 11.02 34.15 -50.25
CA LEU A 239 11.67 35.16 -51.07
C LEU A 239 12.87 35.73 -50.29
N PRO A 240 14.09 35.74 -50.86
CA PRO A 240 15.20 36.45 -50.25
C PRO A 240 14.88 37.94 -50.24
N TYR A 241 14.77 38.52 -49.04
CA TYR A 241 14.65 39.97 -48.88
C TYR A 241 15.96 40.62 -49.33
N THR A 242 15.98 41.15 -50.55
CA THR A 242 17.07 41.98 -51.05
C THR A 242 16.91 43.39 -50.49
N GLY A 243 17.48 43.62 -49.31
CA GLY A 243 17.65 44.96 -48.77
C GLY A 243 18.63 45.75 -49.64
N SER A 244 18.13 46.73 -50.38
CA SER A 244 18.92 47.72 -51.10
C SER A 244 19.71 48.60 -50.11
N PHE A 245 20.97 48.25 -49.86
CA PHE A 245 21.94 49.16 -49.26
C PHE A 245 22.45 50.14 -50.33
N ARG A 246 22.09 51.42 -50.21
CA ARG A 246 22.78 52.53 -50.89
C ARG A 246 23.90 53.04 -49.98
N PRO A 247 25.18 53.02 -50.38
CA PRO A 247 26.21 53.85 -49.78
C PRO A 247 26.39 55.14 -50.59
N THR A 248 26.56 56.23 -49.86
CA THR A 248 26.88 57.57 -50.35
C THR A 248 28.29 57.67 -50.95
N SER A 249 28.38 58.49 -52.01
CA SER A 249 29.56 59.01 -52.69
C SER A 249 30.78 59.32 -51.79
N GLY A 250 31.98 58.93 -52.23
CA GLY A 250 33.24 59.45 -51.71
C GLY A 250 34.46 58.63 -52.10
N GLN A 251 35.39 59.26 -52.82
CA GLN A 251 36.56 58.74 -53.53
C GLN A 251 37.75 58.32 -52.64
N HIS A 252 38.60 57.47 -53.23
CA HIS A 252 40.07 57.38 -53.12
C HIS A 252 40.77 56.43 -52.11
N ASP A 253 41.55 55.53 -52.74
CA ASP A 253 42.94 55.12 -52.49
C ASP A 253 43.31 53.90 -51.63
N MET A 254 43.80 52.88 -52.37
CA MET A 254 45.03 52.10 -52.26
C MET A 254 45.54 51.59 -50.89
N GLU A 255 45.71 50.26 -50.79
CA GLU A 255 46.98 49.51 -50.58
C GLU A 255 46.64 48.04 -50.23
N ALA A 256 46.94 47.07 -51.10
CA ALA A 256 48.17 46.25 -51.20
C ALA A 256 48.07 44.88 -50.49
N LEU A 257 48.44 43.84 -51.25
CA LEU A 257 48.52 42.36 -51.06
C LEU A 257 49.44 41.89 -49.90
N PRO A 258 49.67 40.56 -49.64
CA PRO A 258 49.08 39.30 -50.19
C PRO A 258 48.59 38.31 -49.08
N ASN A 259 47.63 37.41 -49.30
CA ASN A 259 47.64 36.09 -49.99
C ASN A 259 48.67 35.04 -49.51
N GLN A 260 48.17 33.89 -49.02
CA GLN A 260 48.48 32.49 -49.42
C GLN A 260 47.94 31.50 -48.35
N SER A 261 46.93 30.66 -48.66
CA SER A 261 46.96 29.35 -49.38
C SER A 261 47.58 28.21 -48.53
N GLY A 262 47.09 26.97 -48.46
CA GLY A 262 46.04 26.20 -49.15
C GLY A 262 45.55 25.06 -48.21
N GLU A 263 44.43 24.38 -48.46
CA GLU A 263 44.34 23.19 -49.35
C GLU A 263 45.51 22.21 -49.13
N THR A 264 45.37 20.91 -48.85
CA THR A 264 44.38 19.90 -49.28
C THR A 264 44.66 18.57 -48.58
N SER A 265 43.63 17.71 -48.57
CA SER A 265 43.62 16.25 -48.66
C SER A 265 44.96 15.49 -48.82
N SER A 266 45.16 14.47 -47.98
CA SER A 266 46.02 13.29 -48.21
C SER A 266 45.58 12.21 -47.21
N ASP A 267 44.56 11.41 -47.51
CA ASP A 267 44.69 10.08 -48.11
C ASP A 267 45.77 9.17 -47.50
N LEU A 268 45.29 8.03 -46.98
CA LEU A 268 45.85 6.72 -47.27
C LEU A 268 47.33 6.44 -46.91
N LEU A 269 47.77 6.73 -45.68
CA LEU A 269 48.90 5.97 -45.11
C LEU A 269 48.76 5.86 -43.59
N LEU A 270 48.07 4.83 -43.11
CA LEU A 270 48.47 3.99 -41.97
C LEU A 270 47.44 2.88 -41.73
N ARG A 271 47.21 2.09 -42.78
CA ARG A 271 46.64 0.74 -42.67
C ARG A 271 47.82 -0.21 -42.44
N GLN A 272 48.26 -0.41 -41.19
CA GLN A 272 49.00 -1.60 -40.68
C GLN A 272 49.69 -1.30 -39.33
N GLN A 273 49.15 -1.89 -38.24
CA GLN A 273 49.73 -2.21 -36.91
C GLN A 273 48.66 -1.88 -35.87
N LYS A 274 48.06 -2.78 -35.10
CA LYS A 274 48.33 -4.15 -34.65
C LYS A 274 46.93 -4.72 -34.31
N ARG A 275 46.36 -5.67 -35.05
CA ARG A 275 46.35 -7.12 -34.77
C ARG A 275 47.00 -7.57 -33.44
N ASN A 276 46.22 -8.38 -32.71
CA ASN A 276 46.57 -9.32 -31.63
C ASN A 276 46.73 -8.72 -30.21
N CYS A 277 45.63 -8.76 -29.44
CA CYS A 277 45.42 -9.64 -28.28
C CYS A 277 43.92 -9.78 -28.03
#